data_AF-A0ABD3HA26-F1
#
_entry.id   AF-A0ABD3HA26-F1
#
_cell.length_a   1.000
_cell.length_b   1.000
_cell.length_c   1.000
_cell.angle_alpha   90.00
_cell.angle_beta   90.00
_cell.angle_gamma   90.00
#
_symmetry.space_group_name_H-M   'P 1'
#
loop_
_entity.id
_entity.type
_entity.pdbx_description
1 polymer ?
#
loop_
_entity_poly.entity_id
_entity_poly.type
_entity_poly.pdbx_seq_one_letter_code
_entity_poly.pdbx_strand_id
1 'polypeptide(L)'
;MVVLDACFTKNKKYSTQLFLATVIDGNNHVVPLAYAVAPKGLEKTVSEVLPANPHMHCGHHLKMNVQNILENQPAKYCRAFSILHPKRGFISILEEAGNRLECGREFVQYIRRIDPERFVRYALPLHRYGRITSNEVECMNGTLKLIRDSTPCRIAGQMWIYMLHLLCERREKANRSTERFTTFAKDRLSEKEKECGRFVSISADQYHARVQTDGGLK
;
A
#
# COMPACT_ATOMS: atom_id res chain seq x y z
N MET A 1 -4.08 -8.13 2.47
CA MET A 1 -4.39 -6.82 1.87
C MET A 1 -4.12 -6.91 0.38
N VAL A 2 -5.11 -6.61 -0.44
CA VAL A 2 -4.97 -6.47 -1.90
C VAL A 2 -4.84 -4.98 -2.19
N VAL A 3 -3.92 -4.61 -3.07
CA VAL A 3 -3.75 -3.22 -3.52
C VAL A 3 -4.24 -3.11 -4.95
N LEU A 4 -5.08 -2.11 -5.19
CA LEU A 4 -5.64 -1.82 -6.51
C LEU A 4 -5.11 -0.46 -6.96
N ASP A 5 -4.72 -0.38 -8.23
CA ASP A 5 -4.40 0.90 -8.87
C ASP A 5 -4.80 0.89 -10.34
N ALA A 6 -4.92 2.08 -10.89
CA ALA A 6 -5.23 2.30 -12.29
C ALA A 6 -4.22 3.27 -12.91
N CYS A 7 -3.56 2.85 -13.99
CA CYS A 7 -2.71 3.74 -14.76
C CYS A 7 -3.32 4.02 -16.13
N PHE A 8 -3.34 5.29 -16.54
CA PHE A 8 -3.86 5.67 -17.86
C PHE A 8 -3.03 5.04 -18.98
N THR A 9 -3.68 4.41 -19.96
CA THR A 9 -3.01 4.06 -21.21
C THR A 9 -2.62 5.34 -21.94
N LYS A 10 -1.48 5.34 -22.62
CA LYS A 10 -0.98 6.51 -23.34
C LYS A 10 -1.60 6.63 -24.74
N ASN A 11 -2.19 5.55 -25.23
CA ASN A 11 -2.91 5.55 -26.50
C ASN A 11 -4.23 6.34 -26.39
N LYS A 12 -4.19 7.60 -26.84
CA LYS A 12 -5.32 8.54 -26.77
C LYS A 12 -6.56 8.08 -27.55
N LYS A 13 -6.42 7.12 -28.50
CA LYS A 13 -7.54 6.61 -29.29
C LYS A 13 -8.58 5.87 -28.46
N TYR A 14 -8.14 5.14 -27.43
CA TYR A 14 -9.02 4.24 -26.67
C TYR A 14 -9.42 4.80 -25.30
N SER A 15 -8.71 5.83 -24.79
CA SER A 15 -9.01 6.48 -23.51
C SER A 15 -9.24 5.47 -22.36
N THR A 16 -8.39 4.45 -22.30
CA THR A 16 -8.48 3.36 -21.31
C THR A 16 -7.49 3.54 -20.17
N GLN A 17 -7.74 2.83 -19.07
CA GLN A 17 -6.84 2.62 -17.94
C GLN A 17 -6.52 1.12 -17.84
N LEU A 18 -5.27 0.82 -17.46
CA LEU A 18 -4.87 -0.51 -17.02
C LEU A 18 -5.02 -0.57 -15.50
N PHE A 19 -5.96 -1.39 -15.05
CA PHE A 19 -6.20 -1.70 -13.66
C PHE A 19 -5.35 -2.90 -13.26
N LEU A 20 -4.72 -2.82 -12.10
CA LEU A 20 -3.89 -3.88 -11.54
C LEU A 20 -4.31 -4.15 -10.11
N ALA A 21 -4.49 -5.42 -9.80
CA ALA A 21 -4.60 -5.92 -8.45
C ALA A 21 -3.30 -6.63 -8.07
N THR A 22 -2.66 -6.21 -6.99
CA THR A 22 -1.43 -6.83 -6.49
C THR A 22 -1.55 -7.22 -5.03
N VAL A 23 -0.71 -8.16 -4.63
CA VAL A 23 -0.48 -8.56 -3.25
C VAL A 23 1.01 -8.69 -2.99
N ILE A 24 1.36 -8.75 -1.71
CA ILE A 24 2.66 -9.23 -1.27
C ILE A 24 2.55 -10.69 -0.88
N ASP A 25 3.44 -11.52 -1.41
CA ASP A 25 3.56 -12.93 -1.03
C ASP A 25 4.33 -13.14 0.29
N GLY A 26 4.46 -14.40 0.71
CA GLY A 26 5.25 -14.74 1.91
C GLY A 26 6.76 -14.51 1.79
N ASN A 27 7.27 -14.18 0.60
CA ASN A 27 8.66 -13.81 0.34
C ASN A 27 8.86 -12.28 0.22
N ASN A 28 7.85 -11.50 0.58
CA ASN A 28 7.88 -10.04 0.47
C ASN A 28 7.99 -9.51 -0.99
N HIS A 29 7.59 -10.31 -1.98
CA HIS A 29 7.52 -9.89 -3.37
C HIS A 29 6.13 -9.34 -3.72
N VAL A 30 6.08 -8.28 -4.54
CA VAL A 30 4.85 -7.83 -5.19
C VAL A 30 4.46 -8.80 -6.30
N VAL A 31 3.25 -9.32 -6.23
CA VAL A 31 2.69 -10.27 -7.18
C VAL A 31 1.37 -9.75 -7.74
N PRO A 32 1.20 -9.65 -9.07
CA PRO A 32 -0.10 -9.38 -9.68
C PRO A 32 -1.05 -10.55 -9.45
N LEU A 33 -2.27 -10.25 -9.02
CA LEU A 33 -3.37 -11.20 -8.90
C LEU A 33 -4.33 -11.14 -10.09
N ALA A 34 -4.60 -9.94 -10.57
CA ALA A 34 -5.54 -9.71 -11.66
C ALA A 34 -5.24 -8.39 -12.36
N TYR A 35 -5.74 -8.26 -13.59
CA TYR A 35 -5.68 -7.03 -14.36
C TYR A 35 -6.94 -6.83 -15.18
N ALA A 36 -7.22 -5.59 -15.55
CA ALA A 36 -8.27 -5.25 -16.49
C ALA A 36 -7.87 -4.03 -17.32
N VAL A 37 -8.39 -3.92 -18.54
CA VAL A 37 -8.27 -2.71 -19.36
C VAL A 37 -9.67 -2.15 -19.58
N ALA A 38 -9.96 -0.97 -19.02
CA ALA A 38 -11.30 -0.38 -19.09
C ALA A 38 -11.24 1.16 -19.08
N PRO A 39 -12.31 1.88 -19.50
CA PRO A 39 -12.28 3.33 -19.68
C PRO A 39 -11.96 4.12 -18.40
N LYS A 40 -12.71 3.93 -17.30
CA LYS A 40 -12.50 4.52 -15.94
C LYS A 40 -13.35 3.78 -14.89
N GLY A 41 -13.15 4.06 -13.60
CA GLY A 41 -14.18 3.83 -12.57
C GLY A 41 -13.81 2.97 -11.36
N LEU A 42 -12.52 2.85 -10.98
CA LEU A 42 -12.08 1.93 -9.92
C LEU A 42 -12.87 2.07 -8.61
N GLU A 43 -12.95 3.29 -8.06
CA GLU A 43 -13.57 3.53 -6.74
C GLU A 43 -15.06 3.16 -6.71
N LYS A 44 -15.82 3.62 -7.72
CA LYS A 44 -17.24 3.30 -7.84
C LYS A 44 -17.45 1.80 -8.02
N THR A 45 -16.66 1.18 -8.89
CA THR A 45 -16.76 -0.26 -9.19
C THR A 45 -16.43 -1.11 -7.96
N VAL A 46 -15.38 -0.76 -7.21
CA VAL A 46 -15.02 -1.47 -5.97
C VAL A 46 -16.13 -1.34 -4.94
N SER A 47 -16.71 -0.15 -4.77
CA SER A 47 -17.83 0.06 -3.83
C SER A 47 -19.07 -0.76 -4.23
N GLU A 48 -19.34 -0.90 -5.53
CA GLU A 48 -20.51 -1.63 -6.05
C GLU A 48 -20.34 -3.16 -5.97
N VAL A 49 -19.15 -3.66 -6.34
CA VAL A 49 -18.88 -5.10 -6.43
C VAL A 49 -18.50 -5.70 -5.07
N LEU A 50 -17.84 -4.93 -4.21
CA LEU A 50 -17.37 -5.37 -2.89
C LEU A 50 -17.89 -4.44 -1.78
N PRO A 51 -19.22 -4.28 -1.64
CA PRO A 51 -19.80 -3.31 -0.70
C PRO A 51 -19.52 -3.65 0.76
N ALA A 52 -19.35 -4.94 1.08
CA ALA A 52 -19.07 -5.41 2.44
C ALA A 52 -17.58 -5.40 2.80
N ASN A 53 -16.69 -5.07 1.85
CA ASN A 53 -15.25 -5.08 2.08
C ASN A 53 -14.75 -3.65 2.39
N PRO A 54 -14.12 -3.45 3.56
CA PRO A 54 -13.46 -2.18 3.86
C PRO A 54 -12.39 -1.89 2.83
N HIS A 55 -12.48 -0.73 2.20
CA HIS A 55 -11.50 -0.24 1.24
C HIS A 55 -11.08 1.18 1.61
N MET A 56 -9.84 1.54 1.29
CA MET A 56 -9.23 2.80 1.69
C MET A 56 -8.46 3.43 0.54
N HIS A 57 -8.37 4.75 0.54
CA HIS A 57 -7.50 5.46 -0.38
C HIS A 57 -6.06 5.28 0.02
N CYS A 58 -5.17 5.09 -0.95
CA CYS A 58 -3.74 5.13 -0.69
C CYS A 58 -3.30 6.55 -0.30
N GLY A 59 -2.46 6.69 0.73
CA GLY A 59 -1.93 7.98 1.16
C GLY A 59 -1.14 8.75 0.09
N HIS A 60 -0.46 8.04 -0.82
CA HIS A 60 0.24 8.66 -1.95
C HIS A 60 -0.74 9.23 -2.98
N HIS A 61 -1.76 8.47 -3.38
CA HIS A 61 -2.76 8.94 -4.34
C HIS A 61 -3.62 10.06 -3.74
N LEU A 62 -3.92 10.01 -2.44
CA LEU A 62 -4.54 11.13 -1.73
C LEU A 62 -3.67 12.39 -1.82
N LYS A 63 -2.37 12.27 -1.55
CA LYS A 63 -1.40 13.36 -1.72
C LYS A 63 -1.40 13.89 -3.16
N MET A 64 -1.31 13.03 -4.18
CA MET A 64 -1.30 13.44 -5.59
C MET A 64 -2.60 14.16 -5.98
N ASN A 65 -3.76 13.66 -5.56
CA ASN A 65 -5.03 14.28 -5.86
C ASN A 65 -5.13 15.68 -5.26
N VAL A 66 -4.69 15.85 -4.02
CA VAL A 66 -4.61 17.16 -3.37
C VAL A 66 -3.63 18.07 -4.09
N GLN A 67 -2.45 17.56 -4.47
CA GLN A 67 -1.46 18.33 -5.22
C GLN A 67 -1.97 18.84 -6.57
N ASN A 68 -2.76 18.04 -7.27
CA ASN A 68 -3.33 18.41 -8.55
C ASN A 68 -4.41 19.52 -8.44
N ILE A 69 -5.00 19.70 -7.26
CA ILE A 69 -6.10 20.66 -7.03
C ILE A 69 -5.60 21.91 -6.32
N LEU A 70 -4.71 21.76 -5.34
CA LEU A 70 -4.32 22.79 -4.36
C LEU A 70 -2.80 23.02 -4.31
N GLU A 71 -2.08 22.58 -5.35
CA GLU A 71 -0.62 22.62 -5.44
C GLU A 71 0.09 21.90 -4.28
N ASN A 72 1.39 22.10 -4.11
CA ASN A 72 2.21 21.30 -3.19
C ASN A 72 2.05 21.66 -1.70
N GLN A 73 1.42 22.79 -1.34
CA GLN A 73 1.37 23.24 0.05
C GLN A 73 0.71 22.22 1.02
N PRO A 74 -0.41 21.55 0.68
CA PRO A 74 -1.09 20.65 1.60
C PRO A 74 -0.55 19.20 1.61
N ALA A 75 0.39 18.88 0.72
CA ALA A 75 0.91 17.52 0.53
C ALA A 75 1.48 16.90 1.82
N LYS A 76 2.09 17.72 2.68
CA LYS A 76 2.64 17.31 3.99
C LYS A 76 1.56 16.79 4.94
N TYR A 77 0.36 17.39 4.92
CA TYR A 77 -0.76 17.01 5.78
C TYR A 77 -1.43 15.71 5.31
N CYS A 78 -1.48 15.46 3.99
CA CYS A 78 -1.99 14.20 3.42
C CYS A 78 -1.21 12.97 3.93
N ARG A 79 0.11 13.10 4.04
CA ARG A 79 0.96 12.04 4.60
C ARG A 79 0.68 11.81 6.09
N ALA A 80 0.46 12.88 6.85
CA ALA A 80 0.10 12.81 8.26
C ALA A 80 -1.23 12.04 8.45
N PHE A 81 -2.26 12.33 7.64
CA PHE A 81 -3.54 11.60 7.68
C PHE A 81 -3.42 10.10 7.40
N SER A 82 -2.43 9.68 6.62
CA SER A 82 -2.21 8.26 6.30
C SER A 82 -1.57 7.48 7.47
N ILE A 83 -0.87 8.19 8.35
CA ILE A 83 -0.04 7.63 9.42
C ILE A 83 -0.74 7.70 10.79
N LEU A 84 -1.57 8.71 11.04
CA LEU A 84 -2.05 9.05 12.39
C LEU A 84 -3.30 8.30 12.85
N HIS A 85 -3.42 8.17 14.18
CA HIS A 85 -4.45 7.47 14.96
C HIS A 85 -4.80 8.40 16.15
N PRO A 86 -6.03 8.54 16.70
CA PRO A 86 -7.40 8.28 16.22
C PRO A 86 -8.15 9.59 15.81
N LYS A 87 -9.50 9.55 15.67
CA LYS A 87 -10.42 10.67 15.29
C LYS A 87 -10.03 12.07 15.80
N ARG A 88 -9.58 12.18 17.06
CA ARG A 88 -9.17 13.47 17.66
C ARG A 88 -7.96 14.09 16.96
N GLY A 89 -6.95 13.28 16.62
CA GLY A 89 -5.78 13.74 15.88
C GLY A 89 -6.08 14.11 14.44
N PHE A 90 -7.10 13.49 13.82
CA PHE A 90 -7.53 13.83 12.47
C PHE A 90 -8.14 15.25 12.42
N ILE A 91 -9.09 15.53 13.32
CA ILE A 91 -9.76 16.84 13.36
C ILE A 91 -8.76 17.95 13.67
N SER A 92 -7.90 17.75 14.68
CA SER A 92 -6.92 18.76 15.06
C SER A 92 -5.94 19.10 13.93
N ILE A 93 -5.52 18.09 13.14
CA ILE A 93 -4.60 18.29 12.02
C ILE A 93 -5.30 18.94 10.83
N LEU A 94 -6.57 18.59 10.62
CA LEU A 94 -7.38 19.21 9.58
C LEU A 94 -7.62 20.70 9.88
N GLU A 95 -7.93 21.03 11.14
CA GLU A 95 -8.06 22.41 11.61
C GLU A 95 -6.72 23.15 11.56
N GLU A 96 -5.63 22.53 12.01
CA GLU A 96 -4.28 23.11 11.90
C GLU A 96 -3.91 23.41 10.45
N ALA A 97 -4.15 22.46 9.54
CA ALA A 97 -3.91 22.66 8.11
C ALA A 97 -4.78 23.78 7.54
N GLY A 98 -6.06 23.84 7.93
CA GLY A 98 -6.99 24.90 7.54
C GLY A 98 -6.53 26.29 7.96
N ASN A 99 -5.89 26.41 9.13
CA ASN A 99 -5.42 27.69 9.66
C ASN A 99 -4.04 28.11 9.14
N ARG A 100 -3.18 27.14 8.75
CA ARG A 100 -1.78 27.41 8.36
C ARG A 100 -1.55 27.49 6.85
N LEU A 101 -2.47 26.98 6.04
CA LEU A 101 -2.36 26.97 4.59
C LEU A 101 -3.13 28.14 3.99
N GLU A 102 -2.57 28.75 2.95
CA GLU A 102 -3.26 29.77 2.15
C GLU A 102 -4.51 29.19 1.47
N CYS A 103 -4.41 27.96 0.98
CA CYS A 103 -5.52 27.15 0.45
C CYS A 103 -6.23 26.29 1.53
N GLY A 104 -6.15 26.71 2.80
CA GLY A 104 -6.62 25.91 3.93
C GLY A 104 -8.11 25.62 3.89
N ARG A 105 -8.93 26.57 3.44
CA ARG A 105 -10.39 26.40 3.32
C ARG A 105 -10.73 25.32 2.29
N GLU A 106 -10.14 25.40 1.11
CA GLU A 106 -10.33 24.47 0.01
C GLU A 106 -9.82 23.08 0.38
N PHE A 107 -8.68 23.00 1.08
CA PHE A 107 -8.14 21.75 1.59
C PHE A 107 -9.07 21.07 2.58
N VAL A 108 -9.58 21.82 3.57
CA VAL A 108 -10.53 21.29 4.55
C VAL A 108 -11.81 20.82 3.88
N GLN A 109 -12.34 21.59 2.93
CA GLN A 109 -13.53 21.20 2.16
C GLN A 109 -13.29 19.92 1.34
N TYR A 110 -12.14 19.81 0.68
CA TYR A 110 -11.79 18.62 -0.09
C TYR A 110 -11.73 17.37 0.79
N ILE A 111 -11.01 17.44 1.91
CA ILE A 111 -10.84 16.30 2.83
C ILE A 111 -12.17 15.90 3.48
N ARG A 112 -13.04 16.86 3.83
CA ARG A 112 -14.37 16.57 4.41
C ARG A 112 -15.35 15.91 3.44
N ARG A 113 -15.13 16.00 2.12
CA ARG A 113 -15.95 15.30 1.12
C ARG A 113 -15.62 13.81 1.04
N ILE A 114 -14.43 13.41 1.49
CA ILE A 114 -14.04 12.02 1.54
C ILE A 114 -14.62 11.42 2.82
N ASP A 115 -15.28 10.28 2.70
CA ASP A 115 -15.77 9.53 3.83
C ASP A 115 -14.61 9.22 4.81
N PRO A 116 -14.72 9.60 6.11
CA PRO A 116 -13.75 9.27 7.14
C PRO A 116 -13.33 7.79 7.13
N GLU A 117 -14.24 6.89 6.77
CA GLU A 117 -13.98 5.45 6.70
C GLU A 117 -13.05 5.06 5.57
N ARG A 118 -12.81 5.92 4.58
CA ARG A 118 -11.90 5.66 3.45
C ARG A 118 -10.46 6.08 3.73
N PHE A 119 -10.19 6.72 4.87
CA PHE A 119 -8.81 7.07 5.25
C PHE A 119 -8.09 5.85 5.83
N VAL A 120 -6.82 5.68 5.44
CA VAL A 120 -6.00 4.47 5.60
C VAL A 120 -6.07 3.80 6.98
N ARG A 121 -6.18 4.60 8.05
CA ARG A 121 -6.15 4.10 9.44
C ARG A 121 -7.52 4.05 10.12
N TYR A 122 -8.56 4.58 9.49
CA TYR A 122 -9.95 4.45 9.95
C TYR A 122 -10.59 3.18 9.39
N ALA A 123 -10.39 2.88 8.11
CA ALA A 123 -10.99 1.76 7.39
C ALA A 123 -10.57 0.37 7.90
N LEU A 124 -9.33 0.26 8.38
CA LEU A 124 -8.64 -1.00 8.63
C LEU A 124 -7.90 -0.93 9.97
N PRO A 125 -8.54 -1.37 11.08
CA PRO A 125 -7.87 -1.54 12.37
C PRO A 125 -6.88 -2.72 12.38
N LEU A 126 -6.85 -3.51 11.31
CA LEU A 126 -5.98 -4.68 11.15
C LEU A 126 -4.49 -4.29 11.03
N HIS A 127 -3.61 -5.22 11.41
CA HIS A 127 -2.17 -5.06 11.24
C HIS A 127 -1.81 -4.91 9.76
N ARG A 128 -1.36 -3.71 9.39
CA ARG A 128 -0.98 -3.38 8.01
C ARG A 128 0.44 -3.83 7.64
N TYR A 129 1.18 -4.48 8.55
CA TYR A 129 2.56 -4.93 8.34
C TYR A 129 3.47 -3.85 7.70
N GLY A 130 3.33 -2.59 8.13
CA GLY A 130 4.09 -1.46 7.57
C GLY A 130 3.57 -0.88 6.24
N ARG A 131 2.43 -1.36 5.74
CA ARG A 131 1.88 -0.98 4.43
C ARG A 131 0.93 0.20 4.56
N ILE A 132 1.44 1.38 4.23
CA ILE A 132 0.74 2.68 4.29
C ILE A 132 0.83 3.45 2.96
N THR A 133 1.55 2.92 1.95
CA THR A 133 1.82 3.58 0.67
C THR A 133 1.60 2.65 -0.53
N SER A 134 1.50 3.24 -1.73
CA SER A 134 1.32 2.60 -3.04
C SER A 134 2.62 2.11 -3.68
N ASN A 135 3.76 2.09 -2.95
CA ASN A 135 5.04 1.64 -3.53
C ASN A 135 4.91 0.29 -4.27
N GLU A 136 4.06 -0.60 -3.74
CA GLU A 136 3.77 -1.91 -4.32
C GLU A 136 3.14 -1.82 -5.72
N VAL A 137 2.31 -0.82 -6.00
CA VAL A 137 1.69 -0.67 -7.32
C VAL A 137 2.42 0.34 -8.21
N GLU A 138 3.11 1.32 -7.63
CA GLU A 138 4.00 2.20 -8.38
C GLU A 138 5.16 1.44 -9.05
N CYS A 139 5.74 0.44 -8.36
CA CYS A 139 6.78 -0.39 -8.96
C CYS A 139 6.25 -1.23 -10.14
N MET A 140 5.00 -1.71 -10.03
CA MET A 140 4.35 -2.48 -11.09
C MET A 140 3.98 -1.57 -12.26
N ASN A 141 3.42 -0.39 -12.00
CA ASN A 141 3.17 0.64 -13.02
C ASN A 141 4.45 1.03 -13.76
N GLY A 142 5.59 1.09 -13.05
CA GLY A 142 6.91 1.31 -13.63
C GLY A 142 7.31 0.22 -14.61
N THR A 143 7.14 -1.04 -14.21
CA THR A 143 7.41 -2.23 -15.02
C THR A 143 6.57 -2.25 -16.30
N LEU A 144 5.34 -1.75 -16.22
CA LEU A 144 4.36 -1.81 -17.31
C LEU A 144 4.35 -0.56 -18.19
N LYS A 145 5.30 0.36 -18.03
CA LYS A 145 5.43 1.56 -18.88
C LYS A 145 5.50 1.25 -20.37
N LEU A 146 6.20 0.16 -20.73
CA LEU A 146 6.45 -0.23 -22.12
C LEU A 146 5.19 -0.71 -22.85
N ILE A 147 4.22 -1.26 -22.12
CA ILE A 147 3.01 -1.82 -22.75
C ILE A 147 1.89 -0.77 -22.87
N ARG A 148 1.95 0.35 -22.13
CA ARG A 148 0.89 1.38 -22.05
C ARG A 148 0.63 2.16 -23.34
N ASP A 149 1.55 2.12 -24.29
CA ASP A 149 1.40 2.74 -25.62
C ASP A 149 0.63 1.83 -26.62
N SER A 150 0.38 0.57 -26.24
CA SER A 150 -0.27 -0.42 -27.10
C SER A 150 -1.80 -0.31 -27.13
N THR A 151 -2.43 -1.07 -28.03
CA THR A 151 -3.89 -1.23 -28.07
C THR A 151 -4.39 -2.01 -26.85
N PRO A 152 -5.66 -1.82 -26.41
CA PRO A 152 -6.21 -2.53 -25.26
C PRO A 152 -6.04 -4.05 -25.32
N CYS A 153 -6.28 -4.65 -26.49
CA CYS A 153 -6.11 -6.08 -26.71
C CYS A 153 -4.64 -6.52 -26.53
N ARG A 154 -3.69 -5.71 -27.02
CA ARG A 154 -2.27 -6.01 -26.88
C ARG A 154 -1.79 -5.85 -25.43
N ILE A 155 -2.27 -4.84 -24.72
CA ILE A 155 -2.03 -4.69 -23.27
C ILE A 155 -2.53 -5.93 -22.53
N ALA A 156 -3.77 -6.33 -22.79
CA ALA A 156 -4.38 -7.48 -22.13
C ALA A 156 -3.61 -8.79 -22.43
N GLY A 157 -3.19 -9.00 -23.68
CA GLY A 157 -2.38 -10.16 -24.07
C GLY A 157 -0.98 -10.15 -23.45
N GLN A 158 -0.31 -8.99 -23.39
CA GLN A 158 1.01 -8.89 -22.76
C GLN A 158 0.95 -9.10 -21.25
N MET A 159 -0.10 -8.59 -20.59
CA MET A 159 -0.36 -8.84 -19.18
C MET A 159 -0.63 -10.33 -18.89
N TRP A 160 -1.42 -10.98 -19.76
CA TRP A 160 -1.67 -12.42 -19.68
C TRP A 160 -0.36 -13.21 -19.70
N ILE A 161 0.46 -12.95 -20.71
CA ILE A 161 1.76 -13.61 -20.89
C ILE A 161 2.67 -13.35 -19.69
N TYR A 162 2.76 -12.11 -19.22
CA TYR A 162 3.57 -11.75 -18.05
C TYR A 162 3.14 -12.52 -16.80
N MET A 163 1.85 -12.54 -16.51
CA MET A 163 1.31 -13.27 -15.36
C MET A 163 1.53 -14.78 -15.48
N LEU A 164 1.34 -15.35 -16.66
CA LEU A 164 1.59 -16.78 -16.89
C LEU A 164 3.05 -17.16 -16.62
N HIS A 165 4.01 -16.40 -17.15
CA HIS A 165 5.44 -16.66 -16.92
C HIS A 165 5.76 -16.56 -15.43
N LEU A 166 5.32 -15.47 -14.78
CA LEU A 166 5.56 -15.25 -13.36
C LEU A 166 4.98 -16.39 -12.51
N LEU A 167 3.74 -16.80 -12.77
CA LEU A 167 3.08 -17.87 -12.02
C LEU A 167 3.74 -19.23 -12.28
N CYS A 168 4.16 -19.50 -13.52
CA CYS A 168 4.85 -20.74 -13.87
C CYS A 168 6.20 -20.84 -13.14
N GLU A 169 7.04 -19.81 -13.23
CA GLU A 169 8.34 -19.77 -12.53
C GLU A 169 8.17 -19.95 -11.02
N ARG A 170 7.17 -19.31 -10.44
CA ARG A 170 6.88 -19.40 -9.00
C ARG A 170 6.39 -20.79 -8.60
N ARG A 171 5.49 -21.38 -9.40
CA ARG A 171 5.02 -22.76 -9.19
C ARG A 171 6.20 -23.73 -9.25
N GLU A 172 7.08 -23.60 -10.23
CA GLU A 172 8.26 -24.45 -10.33
C GLU A 172 9.22 -24.27 -9.15
N LYS A 173 9.47 -23.03 -8.72
CA LYS A 173 10.28 -22.76 -7.51
C LYS A 173 9.65 -23.39 -6.27
N ALA A 174 8.33 -23.31 -6.12
CA ALA A 174 7.62 -23.94 -5.01
C ALA A 174 7.72 -25.47 -5.06
N ASN A 175 7.52 -26.09 -6.23
CA ASN A 175 7.62 -27.55 -6.40
C ASN A 175 9.03 -28.09 -6.17
N ARG A 176 10.07 -27.29 -6.45
CA ARG A 176 11.46 -27.64 -6.16
C ARG A 176 11.85 -27.45 -4.69
N SER A 177 11.03 -26.74 -3.91
CA SER A 177 11.31 -26.46 -2.52
C SER A 177 10.69 -27.53 -1.61
N THR A 178 11.50 -28.09 -0.72
CA THR A 178 11.05 -28.97 0.37
C THR A 178 10.86 -28.19 1.68
N GLU A 179 11.02 -26.87 1.63
CA GLU A 179 11.10 -26.01 2.80
C GLU A 179 9.72 -25.55 3.27
N ARG A 180 9.49 -25.62 4.58
CA ARG A 180 8.21 -25.22 5.18
C ARG A 180 8.03 -23.70 5.26
N PHE A 181 9.13 -22.96 5.34
CA PHE A 181 9.14 -21.51 5.46
C PHE A 181 9.73 -20.86 4.21
N THR A 182 9.18 -19.70 3.87
CA THR A 182 9.72 -18.83 2.82
C THR A 182 11.10 -18.32 3.21
N THR A 183 11.97 -18.05 2.23
CA THR A 183 13.32 -17.52 2.47
C THR A 183 13.25 -16.24 3.30
N PHE A 184 12.32 -15.33 2.95
CA PHE A 184 12.10 -14.11 3.71
C PHE A 184 11.77 -14.37 5.19
N ALA A 185 10.89 -15.33 5.48
CA ALA A 185 10.54 -15.66 6.86
C ALA A 185 11.74 -16.22 7.64
N LYS A 186 12.55 -17.07 6.99
CA LYS A 186 13.78 -17.63 7.57
C LYS A 186 14.81 -16.54 7.86
N ASP A 187 15.04 -15.66 6.91
CA ASP A 187 15.99 -14.55 7.06
C ASP A 187 15.55 -13.63 8.20
N ARG A 188 14.24 -13.32 8.25
CA ARG A 188 13.67 -12.49 9.32
C ARG A 188 13.78 -13.16 10.69
N LEU A 189 13.57 -14.47 10.77
CA LEU A 189 13.74 -15.22 12.00
C LEU A 189 15.21 -15.21 12.43
N SER A 190 16.14 -15.48 11.52
CA SER A 190 17.57 -15.47 11.80
C SER A 190 18.08 -14.09 12.24
N GLU A 191 17.60 -13.01 11.61
CA GLU A 191 17.86 -11.64 12.06
C GLU A 191 17.39 -11.43 13.51
N LYS A 192 16.16 -11.86 13.81
CA LYS A 192 15.57 -11.70 15.15
C LYS A 192 16.30 -12.54 16.17
N GLU A 193 16.74 -13.75 15.85
CA GLU A 193 17.58 -14.58 16.71
C GLU A 193 18.92 -13.90 17.02
N LYS A 194 19.58 -13.30 16.01
CA LYS A 194 20.82 -12.54 16.19
C LYS A 194 20.61 -11.29 17.04
N GLU A 195 19.49 -10.58 16.84
CA GLU A 195 19.11 -9.45 17.69
C GLU A 195 18.85 -9.91 19.12
N CYS A 196 18.06 -10.98 19.30
CA CYS A 196 17.75 -11.61 20.59
C CYS A 196 19.00 -12.02 21.36
N GLY A 197 20.04 -12.53 20.68
CA GLY A 197 21.33 -12.87 21.29
C GLY A 197 22.05 -11.69 21.95
N ARG A 198 21.65 -10.44 21.67
CA ARG A 198 22.17 -9.24 22.34
C ARG A 198 21.38 -8.88 23.60
N PHE A 199 20.33 -9.62 23.93
CA PHE A 199 19.48 -9.32 25.06
C PHE A 199 19.63 -10.38 26.15
N VAL A 200 19.88 -9.92 27.38
CA VAL A 200 19.94 -10.74 28.58
C VAL A 200 18.62 -10.59 29.32
N SER A 201 17.98 -11.72 29.63
CA SER A 201 16.78 -11.78 30.47
C SER A 201 17.20 -11.87 31.93
N ILE A 202 16.92 -10.82 32.71
CA ILE A 202 17.19 -10.77 34.15
C ILE A 202 15.86 -10.96 34.87
N SER A 203 15.74 -11.97 35.73
CA SER A 203 14.51 -12.18 36.50
C SER A 203 14.19 -10.94 37.32
N ALA A 204 12.98 -10.40 37.15
CA ALA A 204 12.47 -9.29 37.96
C ALA A 204 11.72 -9.84 39.18
N ASP A 205 10.97 -10.93 39.01
CA ASP A 205 10.32 -11.71 40.07
C ASP A 205 10.09 -13.17 39.61
N GLN A 206 9.21 -13.92 40.31
CA GLN A 206 8.87 -15.32 40.00
C GLN A 206 8.15 -15.52 38.65
N TYR A 207 7.57 -14.47 38.07
CA TYR A 207 6.74 -14.53 36.86
C TYR A 207 7.18 -13.57 35.75
N HIS A 208 8.05 -12.61 36.06
CA HIS A 208 8.48 -11.57 35.14
C HIS A 208 10.00 -11.53 35.02
N ALA A 209 10.47 -11.28 33.79
CA ALA A 209 11.87 -10.98 33.52
C ALA A 209 12.00 -9.65 32.79
N ARG A 210 13.04 -8.90 33.14
CA ARG A 210 13.44 -7.66 32.49
C ARG A 210 14.52 -7.96 31.47
N VAL A 211 14.27 -7.55 30.24
CA VAL A 211 15.20 -7.75 29.12
C VAL A 211 16.12 -6.54 29.03
N GLN A 212 17.44 -6.75 29.10
CA GLN A 212 18.47 -5.71 28.94
C GLN A 212 19.38 -6.03 27.75
N THR A 213 19.88 -5.02 27.04
CA THR A 213 20.90 -5.22 26.00
C THR A 213 22.28 -5.41 26.63
N ASP A 214 23.06 -6.36 26.10
CA ASP A 214 24.43 -6.64 26.50
C ASP A 214 25.33 -5.48 26.06
N GLY A 215 25.58 -4.56 27.00
CA GLY A 215 26.10 -3.22 26.75
C GLY A 215 25.35 -2.20 27.59
N GLY A 216 25.69 -2.16 28.87
CA GLY A 216 24.99 -1.38 29.90
C GLY A 216 24.89 0.12 29.62
N LEU A 217 23.90 0.73 30.28
CA LEU A 217 23.81 2.13 30.67
C LEU A 217 24.24 3.16 29.60
N LYS A 218 23.23 3.76 28.94
CA LYS A 218 23.23 5.20 28.69
C LYS A 218 21.99 5.80 29.33
#